data_AF-A0A920EMY3-F1
#
_entry.id   AF-A0A920EMY3-F1
#
_cell.length_a   1.000
_cell.length_b   1.000
_cell.length_c   1.000
_cell.angle_alpha   90.00
_cell.angle_beta   90.00
_cell.angle_gamma   90.00
#
_symmetry.space_group_name_H-M   'P 1'
#
loop_
_entity.id
_entity.type
_entity.pdbx_description
1 polymer ?
#
loop_
_entity_poly.entity_id
_entity_poly.type
_entity_poly.pdbx_seq_one_letter_code
_entity_poly.pdbx_strand_id
1 'polypeptide(L)' 'MDIAEFLITQKPNYINVGDETDLFEAAFTNKIPVMLKGPTGCGKTRFVEYMAWFLKNLWLQCHAMKI' A
#
# COMPACT_ATOMS: atom_id res chain seq x y z
N MET A 1 -20.87 -10.03 -3.18
CA MET A 1 -19.85 -9.33 -2.36
C MET A 1 -19.07 -8.48 -3.35
N ASP A 2 -19.45 -7.21 -3.46
CA ASP A 2 -18.84 -6.28 -4.41
C ASP A 2 -17.48 -5.84 -3.90
N ILE A 3 -16.45 -6.06 -4.70
CA ILE A 3 -15.07 -5.77 -4.33
C ILE A 3 -14.85 -4.23 -4.22
N ALA A 4 -15.74 -3.44 -4.81
CA ALA A 4 -15.72 -1.99 -4.78
C ALA A 4 -15.78 -1.38 -3.36
N GLU A 5 -16.35 -2.09 -2.38
CA GLU A 5 -16.36 -1.64 -0.98
C GLU A 5 -14.97 -1.57 -0.35
N PHE A 6 -14.01 -2.34 -0.86
CA PHE A 6 -12.63 -2.34 -0.39
C PHE A 6 -11.78 -1.28 -1.08
N LEU A 7 -12.34 -0.41 -1.92
CA LEU A 7 -11.59 0.70 -2.52
C LEU A 7 -11.44 1.84 -1.51
N ILE A 8 -10.21 2.06 -1.04
CA ILE A 8 -9.81 3.30 -0.40
C ILE A 8 -9.92 4.42 -1.45
N THR A 9 -10.95 5.24 -1.32
CA THR A 9 -11.22 6.41 -2.18
C THR A 9 -10.59 7.68 -1.63
N GLN A 10 -10.42 7.76 -0.30
CA GLN A 10 -9.84 8.91 0.38
C GLN A 10 -8.34 8.74 0.59
N LYS A 11 -7.58 9.81 0.39
CA LYS A 11 -6.13 9.82 0.59
C LYS A 11 -5.79 9.52 2.07
N PRO A 12 -5.11 8.42 2.39
CA PRO A 12 -4.68 8.13 3.75
C PRO A 12 -3.68 9.18 4.25
N ASN A 13 -3.72 9.47 5.55
CA ASN A 13 -2.70 10.33 6.17
C ASN A 13 -1.40 9.54 6.33
N TYR A 14 -0.59 9.52 5.27
CA TYR A 14 0.76 8.97 5.22
C TYR A 14 1.69 10.03 4.64
N ILE A 15 2.89 10.11 5.20
CA ILE A 15 3.93 11.06 4.79
C ILE A 15 5.12 10.22 4.32
N ASN A 16 5.52 10.43 3.07
CA ASN A 16 6.71 9.79 2.50
C ASN A 16 7.95 10.31 3.21
N VAL A 17 8.80 9.40 3.69
CA VAL A 17 10.05 9.72 4.38
C VAL A 17 11.26 9.57 3.44
N GLY A 18 11.09 8.91 2.31
CA GLY A 18 12.09 8.78 1.23
C GLY A 18 11.51 8.18 -0.05
N ASP A 19 12.32 7.42 -0.79
CA ASP A 19 11.99 6.86 -2.12
C ASP A 19 11.12 5.59 -2.06
N GLU A 20 10.47 5.32 -0.92
CA GLU A 20 9.71 4.10 -0.67
C GLU A 20 8.49 3.96 -1.57
N THR A 21 7.85 5.08 -1.94
CA THR A 21 6.72 5.10 -2.89
C THR A 21 7.17 4.66 -4.28
N ASP A 22 8.26 5.25 -4.78
CA ASP A 22 8.78 5.01 -6.13
C ASP A 22 9.32 3.58 -6.27
N LEU A 23 10.06 3.10 -5.25
CA LEU A 23 10.55 1.72 -5.19
C LEU A 23 9.40 0.71 -5.17
N PHE A 24 8.35 1.00 -4.41
CA PHE A 24 7.18 0.13 -4.34
C PHE A 24 6.39 0.13 -5.64
N GLU A 25 6.21 1.29 -6.28
CA GLU A 25 5.58 1.38 -7.60
C GLU A 25 6.36 0.61 -8.68
N ALA A 26 7.68 0.74 -8.70
CA ALA A 26 8.55 -0.01 -9.61
C ALA A 26 8.45 -1.52 -9.37
N ALA A 27 8.48 -1.96 -8.11
CA ALA A 27 8.32 -3.37 -7.75
C ALA A 27 6.93 -3.90 -8.13
N PHE A 28 5.88 -3.11 -7.87
CA PHE A 28 4.49 -3.45 -8.22
C PHE A 28 4.31 -3.59 -9.73
N THR A 29 4.84 -2.65 -10.51
CA THR A 29 4.81 -2.69 -11.98
C THR A 29 5.49 -3.95 -12.52
N ASN A 30 6.59 -4.37 -11.90
CA ASN A 30 7.30 -5.60 -12.25
C ASN A 30 6.72 -6.87 -11.61
N LYS A 31 5.61 -6.77 -10.85
CA LYS A 31 4.97 -7.87 -10.12
C LYS A 31 5.92 -8.59 -9.16
N ILE A 32 6.87 -7.86 -8.58
CA ILE A 32 7.85 -8.38 -7.62
C ILE A 32 7.23 -8.34 -6.22
N PRO A 33 7.27 -9.44 -5.45
CA PRO A 33 6.82 -9.43 -4.05
C PRO A 33 7.68 -8.48 -3.20
N VAL A 34 7.04 -7.54 -2.50
CA VAL A 34 7.73 -6.60 -1.59
C VAL A 34 7.46 -7.01 -0.14
N MET A 35 8.53 -7.10 0.65
CA MET A 35 8.44 -7.33 2.10
C MET A 35 8.76 -6.03 2.85
N LEU A 36 7.80 -5.53 3.62
CA LEU A 36 7.98 -4.35 4.45
C LEU A 36 8.62 -4.73 5.79
N LYS A 37 9.87 -4.31 6.00
CA LYS A 37 10.61 -4.51 7.26
C LYS A 37 10.60 -3.23 8.09
N GLY A 38 10.40 -3.35 9.39
CA GLY A 38 10.55 -2.23 10.34
C GLY A 38 9.92 -2.50 11.71
N PRO A 39 10.22 -1.68 12.73
CA PRO A 39 9.64 -1.82 14.07
C PRO A 39 8.11 -1.70 14.08
N THR A 40 7.44 -2.30 15.06
CA THR A 40 6.00 -2.12 15.27
C THR A 40 5.69 -0.63 15.50
N GLY A 41 4.68 -0.08 14.81
CA GLY A 41 4.31 1.34 14.91
C GLY A 41 4.96 2.30 13.91
N CYS A 42 5.91 1.85 13.07
CA CYS A 42 6.56 2.72 12.06
C CYS A 42 5.72 3.02 10.80
N GLY A 43 4.39 2.84 10.84
CA GLY A 43 3.51 3.24 9.73
C GLY A 43 3.46 2.30 8.52
N LYS A 44 4.00 1.08 8.60
CA LYS A 44 3.96 0.08 7.49
C LYS A 44 2.56 -0.17 6.95
N THR A 45 1.56 -0.35 7.82
CA THR A 45 0.16 -0.55 7.40
C THR A 45 -0.38 0.67 6.66
N ARG A 46 -0.09 1.87 7.18
CA ARG A 46 -0.49 3.15 6.60
C ARG A 46 0.15 3.39 5.23
N PHE A 47 1.40 2.93 5.05
CA PHE A 47 2.08 2.95 3.75
C PHE A 47 1.36 2.07 2.73
N VAL A 48 0.98 0.84 3.09
CA VAL A 48 0.25 -0.03 2.15
C VAL A 48 -1.12 0.54 1.80
N GLU A 49 -1.86 1.09 2.76
CA GLU A 49 -3.11 1.82 2.51
C GLU A 49 -2.89 2.99 1.53
N TYR A 50 -1.80 3.74 1.72
CA TYR A 50 -1.43 4.85 0.85
C TYR A 50 -1.11 4.37 -0.57
N MET A 51 -0.32 3.31 -0.74
CA MET A 51 0.00 2.74 -2.05
C MET A 51 -1.24 2.14 -2.73
N ALA A 52 -2.15 1.52 -1.98
CA ALA A 52 -3.43 1.04 -2.46
C ALA A 52 -4.30 2.16 -3.05
N TRP A 53 -4.35 3.31 -2.36
CA TRP A 53 -5.02 4.52 -2.84
C TRP A 53 -4.31 5.13 -4.06
N PHE A 54 -2.98 5.29 -3.97
CA PHE A 54 -2.15 5.92 -5.00
C PHE A 54 -2.20 5.18 -6.33
N LEU A 55 -2.04 3.86 -6.30
CA LEU A 55 -2.07 2.99 -7.48
C LEU A 55 -3.51 2.65 -7.92
N LYS A 56 -4.55 3.06 -7.17
CA LYS A 56 -5.96 2.66 -7.34
C LYS A 56 -6.13 1.15 -7.57
N ASN A 57 -5.31 0.35 -6.90
CA ASN A 57 -5.20 -1.07 -7.16
C ASN A 57 -5.90 -1.88 -6.08
N LEU A 58 -6.95 -2.59 -6.50
CA LEU A 58 -7.82 -3.35 -5.61
C LEU A 58 -7.11 -4.52 -4.92
N TRP A 59 -6.13 -5.10 -5.62
CA TRP A 59 -5.32 -6.22 -5.14
C TRP A 59 -4.49 -5.90 -3.92
N LEU A 60 -3.95 -4.68 -3.85
CA LEU A 60 -3.21 -4.22 -2.67
C LEU A 60 -4.13 -4.10 -1.46
N GLN A 61 -5.41 -3.78 -1.66
CA GLN A 61 -6.36 -3.49 -0.56
C GLN A 61 -6.76 -4.77 0.18
N CYS A 62 -6.97 -5.87 -0.53
CA CYS A 62 -7.31 -7.16 0.11
C CYS A 62 -6.09 -7.83 0.77
N HIS A 63 -4.87 -7.60 0.29
CA HIS A 63 -3.66 -8.23 0.84
C HIS A 63 -3.07 -7.42 2.01
N ALA A 64 -3.20 -6.08 1.98
CA ALA A 64 -2.79 -5.18 3.06
C ALA A 64 -3.47 -5.48 4.39
N MET A 65 -4.75 -5.88 4.35
CA MET A 65 -5.54 -6.15 5.55
C MET A 65 -5.12 -7.42 6.31
N LYS A 66 -4.14 -8.18 5.78
CA LYS A 66 -3.61 -9.41 6.39
C LYS A 66 -2.11 -9.38 6.73
N ILE A 67 -1.41 -8.26 6.51
CA ILE A 67 0.01 -8.07 6.87
C ILE A 67 0.11 -7.30 8.19
#